data_AF-A0A7S0Q5G8-F1
#
_entry.id   AF-A0A7S0Q5G8-F1
#
_cell.length_a   1.000
_cell.length_b   1.000
_cell.length_c   1.000
_cell.angle_alpha   90.00
_cell.angle_beta   90.00
_cell.angle_gamma   90.00
#
_symmetry.space_group_name_H-M   'P 1'
#
loop_
_entity.id
_entity.type
_entity.pdbx_description
1 polymer ?
#
loop_
_entity_poly.entity_id
_entity_poly.type
_entity_poly.pdbx_seq_one_letter_code
_entity_poly.pdbx_strand_id
1 'polypeptide(L)'
;AYAHPLLQLLSYRDASDGTFWMDFADFSQHFTHLFLLRLSTQPHLAIRSKWDHQTAGGGPERARWRINTQWLLRVKNPNTQITATVTQPEDEGVPTLTIGLLLVSGNFGSVVETRRRKLWLGDGELLAHAQPKHVRRVSLDLLLQPSEAPYVLVPYCIP
;
A
#
# COMPACT_ATOMS: atom_id res chain seq x y z
N ALA A 1 30.11 -40.31 -10.07
CA ALA A 1 29.66 -40.18 -8.67
C ALA A 1 28.15 -40.03 -8.68
N TYR A 2 27.41 -40.91 -8.00
CA TYR A 2 25.95 -40.80 -7.94
C TYR A 2 25.60 -39.60 -7.06
N ALA A 3 25.03 -38.56 -7.66
CA ALA A 3 24.48 -37.44 -6.90
C ALA A 3 23.40 -37.96 -5.97
N HIS A 4 23.49 -37.61 -4.68
CA HIS A 4 22.53 -38.00 -3.66
C HIS A 4 21.11 -37.60 -4.13
N PRO A 5 20.08 -38.47 -4.04
CA PRO A 5 18.74 -38.20 -4.60
C PRO A 5 18.13 -36.86 -4.16
N LEU A 6 18.44 -36.42 -2.94
CA LEU A 6 18.02 -35.10 -2.44
C LEU A 6 18.61 -33.92 -3.24
N LEU A 7 19.85 -34.01 -3.72
CA LEU A 7 20.48 -32.96 -4.53
C LEU A 7 19.79 -32.80 -5.88
N GLN A 8 19.29 -33.90 -6.45
CA GLN A 8 18.51 -33.87 -7.68
C GLN A 8 17.16 -33.18 -7.48
N LEU A 9 16.47 -33.43 -6.34
CA LEU A 9 15.20 -32.76 -6.01
C LEU A 9 15.36 -31.25 -5.83
N LEU A 10 16.50 -30.81 -5.31
CA LEU A 10 16.81 -29.39 -5.14
C LEU A 10 17.27 -28.73 -6.45
N SER A 11 17.36 -29.44 -7.57
CA SER A 11 17.97 -28.91 -8.80
C SER A 11 19.39 -28.36 -8.58
N TYR A 12 20.14 -28.96 -7.65
CA TYR A 12 21.51 -28.54 -7.33
C TYR A 12 22.40 -28.68 -8.58
N ARG A 13 23.19 -27.64 -8.85
CA ARG A 13 24.20 -27.62 -9.90
C ARG A 13 25.51 -27.14 -9.29
N ASP A 14 26.57 -27.94 -9.44
CA ASP A 14 27.92 -27.56 -9.06
C ASP A 14 28.49 -26.66 -10.18
N ALA A 15 28.16 -25.37 -10.10
CA ALA A 15 28.53 -24.36 -11.09
C ALA A 15 28.87 -23.03 -10.40
N SER A 16 29.78 -22.27 -11.01
CA SER A 16 30.16 -20.92 -10.54
C SER A 16 29.24 -19.85 -11.15
N ASP A 17 27.91 -20.00 -10.96
CA ASP A 17 26.89 -19.10 -11.55
C ASP A 17 26.24 -18.14 -10.53
N GLY A 18 26.70 -18.17 -9.28
CA GLY A 18 26.16 -17.35 -8.19
C GLY A 18 24.91 -17.94 -7.53
N THR A 19 24.46 -19.13 -7.93
CA THR A 19 23.42 -19.89 -7.23
C THR A 19 24.04 -20.72 -6.12
N PHE A 20 23.48 -20.64 -4.92
CA PHE A 20 23.98 -21.40 -3.78
C PHE A 20 22.84 -21.75 -2.82
N TRP A 21 23.11 -22.75 -1.98
CA TRP A 21 22.20 -23.22 -0.94
C TRP A 21 22.80 -22.87 0.42
N MET A 22 21.95 -22.52 1.37
CA MET A 22 22.33 -22.25 2.76
C MET A 22 21.24 -22.75 3.71
N ASP A 23 21.56 -22.84 5.00
CA ASP A 23 20.55 -23.02 6.02
C ASP A 23 19.65 -21.76 6.09
N PHE A 24 18.37 -21.96 6.37
CA PHE A 24 17.45 -20.87 6.66
C PHE A 24 17.87 -20.05 7.89
N ALA A 25 18.56 -20.68 8.86
CA ALA A 25 19.15 -19.98 9.99
C ALA A 25 20.17 -18.91 9.54
N ASP A 26 21.09 -19.30 8.64
CA ASP A 26 22.08 -18.37 8.06
C ASP A 26 21.39 -17.30 7.22
N PHE A 27 20.39 -17.68 6.41
CA PHE A 27 19.59 -16.72 5.63
C PHE A 27 18.98 -15.64 6.53
N SER A 28 18.36 -16.06 7.64
CA SER A 28 17.69 -15.16 8.59
C SER A 28 18.67 -14.22 9.31
N GLN A 29 19.93 -14.64 9.48
CA GLN A 29 20.97 -13.82 10.10
C GLN A 29 21.60 -12.83 9.12
N HIS A 30 21.77 -13.21 7.86
CA HIS A 30 22.57 -12.45 6.89
C HIS A 30 21.74 -11.61 5.92
N PHE A 31 20.48 -11.96 5.65
CA PHE A 31 19.62 -11.24 4.72
C PHE A 31 18.58 -10.40 5.46
N THR A 32 18.70 -9.08 5.33
CA THR A 32 17.83 -8.12 6.03
C THR A 32 16.59 -7.72 5.22
N HIS A 33 16.60 -7.98 3.91
CA HIS A 33 15.54 -7.57 2.99
C HIS A 33 15.16 -8.74 2.08
N LEU A 34 13.86 -9.00 1.94
CA LEU A 34 13.30 -9.98 1.03
C LEU A 34 12.32 -9.28 0.09
N PHE A 35 12.58 -9.36 -1.21
CA PHE A 35 11.72 -8.80 -2.25
C PHE A 35 10.86 -9.91 -2.84
N LEU A 36 9.54 -9.86 -2.59
CA LEU A 36 8.58 -10.82 -3.13
C LEU A 36 7.65 -10.12 -4.13
N LEU A 37 7.54 -10.69 -5.33
CA LEU A 37 6.50 -10.30 -6.28
C LEU A 37 5.29 -11.22 -6.08
N ARG A 38 4.23 -10.69 -5.46
CA ARG A 38 2.97 -11.42 -5.37
C ARG A 38 2.17 -11.23 -6.65
N LEU A 39 2.14 -12.26 -7.50
CA LEU A 39 1.22 -12.33 -8.63
C LEU A 39 -0.19 -12.59 -8.09
N SER A 40 -0.94 -11.53 -7.82
CA SER A 40 -2.34 -11.64 -7.39
C SER A 40 -3.22 -11.93 -8.61
N THR A 41 -4.01 -12.99 -8.54
CA THR A 41 -5.11 -13.26 -9.48
C THR A 41 -6.34 -12.41 -9.18
N GLN A 42 -6.34 -11.64 -8.08
CA GLN A 42 -7.44 -10.76 -7.72
C GLN A 42 -7.49 -9.55 -8.66
N PRO A 43 -8.69 -9.01 -8.95
CA PRO A 43 -8.83 -7.81 -9.73
C PRO A 43 -8.08 -6.65 -9.05
N HIS A 44 -7.23 -5.97 -9.80
CA HIS A 44 -6.51 -4.79 -9.33
C HIS A 44 -7.02 -3.55 -10.09
N LEU A 45 -7.14 -2.44 -9.36
CA LEU A 45 -7.42 -1.13 -9.93
C LEU A 45 -6.21 -0.23 -9.68
N ALA A 46 -5.58 0.24 -10.75
CA ALA A 46 -4.47 1.19 -10.68
C ALA A 46 -4.94 2.57 -11.13
N ILE A 47 -4.77 3.57 -10.27
CA ILE A 47 -5.09 4.97 -10.56
C ILE A 47 -3.79 5.76 -10.50
N ARG A 48 -3.51 6.54 -11.56
CA ARG A 48 -2.37 7.47 -11.59
C ARG A 48 -2.86 8.87 -11.19
N SER A 49 -2.13 9.49 -10.28
CA SER A 49 -2.36 10.88 -9.84
C SER A 49 -1.04 11.55 -9.47
N LYS A 50 -1.08 12.84 -9.14
CA LYS A 50 0.09 13.61 -8.68
C LYS A 50 -0.27 14.49 -7.49
N TRP A 51 0.72 14.75 -6.64
CA TRP A 51 0.68 15.87 -5.70
C TRP A 51 1.38 17.06 -6.33
N ASP A 52 0.66 18.18 -6.45
CA ASP A 52 1.21 19.46 -6.88
C ASP A 52 0.91 20.55 -5.84
N HIS A 53 1.21 21.81 -6.17
CA HIS A 53 0.95 22.95 -5.30
C HIS A 53 -0.50 23.07 -4.79
N GLN A 54 -1.47 22.50 -5.52
CA GLN A 54 -2.90 22.52 -5.17
C GLN A 54 -3.31 21.28 -4.39
N THR A 55 -2.70 20.12 -4.63
CA THR A 55 -3.12 18.84 -4.04
C THR A 55 -2.18 18.30 -2.96
N ALA A 56 -0.99 18.88 -2.75
CA ALA A 56 -0.05 18.50 -1.69
C ALA A 56 -0.51 19.00 -0.31
N GLY A 57 -1.48 18.31 0.28
CA GLY A 57 -2.12 18.69 1.55
C GLY A 57 -1.34 18.35 2.82
N GLY A 58 -0.37 17.43 2.72
CA GLY A 58 0.31 16.87 3.89
C GLY A 58 -0.50 15.81 4.63
N GLY A 59 0.06 15.30 5.73
CA GLY A 59 -0.57 14.29 6.60
C GLY A 59 -1.75 14.83 7.43
N PRO A 60 -2.46 13.94 8.15
CA PRO A 60 -3.72 14.26 8.84
C PRO A 60 -3.59 15.37 9.89
N GLU A 61 -2.40 15.57 10.46
CA GLU A 61 -2.13 16.64 11.43
C GLU A 61 -2.15 18.05 10.83
N ARG A 62 -2.07 18.19 9.51
CA ARG A 62 -2.10 19.49 8.83
C ARG A 62 -3.52 19.82 8.39
N ALA A 63 -4.02 21.01 8.69
CA ALA A 63 -5.35 21.46 8.23
C ALA A 63 -5.57 21.41 6.70
N ARG A 64 -4.49 21.38 5.92
CA ARG A 64 -4.50 21.23 4.47
C ARG A 64 -4.66 19.79 3.98
N TRP A 65 -4.62 18.77 4.85
CA TRP A 65 -4.73 17.35 4.46
C TRP A 65 -5.94 17.09 3.56
N ARG A 66 -7.04 17.80 3.81
CA ARG A 66 -8.29 17.70 3.08
C ARG A 66 -8.19 18.05 1.59
N ILE A 67 -7.12 18.69 1.14
CA ILE A 67 -6.92 19.03 -0.29
C ILE A 67 -6.23 17.90 -1.08
N ASN A 68 -5.64 16.91 -0.39
CA ASN A 68 -5.14 15.70 -1.04
C ASN A 68 -6.25 15.05 -1.88
N THR A 69 -5.88 14.32 -2.92
CA THR A 69 -6.84 13.53 -3.69
C THR A 69 -7.58 12.57 -2.75
N GLN A 70 -8.88 12.40 -2.97
CA GLN A 70 -9.72 11.51 -2.15
C GLN A 70 -10.42 10.54 -3.09
N TRP A 71 -10.33 9.26 -2.78
CA TRP A 71 -11.01 8.21 -3.55
C TRP A 71 -12.07 7.53 -2.72
N LEU A 72 -13.28 7.48 -3.27
CA LEU A 72 -14.40 6.81 -2.64
C LEU A 72 -14.35 5.32 -2.94
N LEU A 73 -14.41 4.52 -1.89
CA LEU A 73 -14.44 3.07 -1.95
C LEU A 73 -15.77 2.57 -1.39
N ARG A 74 -16.56 1.91 -2.24
CA ARG A 74 -17.84 1.32 -1.85
C ARG A 74 -17.70 -0.20 -1.79
N VAL A 75 -17.86 -0.73 -0.59
CA VAL A 75 -17.84 -2.17 -0.32
C VAL A 75 -19.27 -2.67 -0.27
N LYS A 76 -19.59 -3.65 -1.12
CA LYS A 76 -20.94 -4.24 -1.19
C LYS A 76 -21.08 -5.55 -0.40
N ASN A 77 -19.97 -6.28 -0.24
CA ASN A 77 -19.96 -7.61 0.35
C ASN A 77 -19.31 -7.59 1.75
N PRO A 78 -19.83 -8.36 2.72
CA PRO A 78 -19.19 -8.54 4.03
C PRO A 78 -17.79 -9.12 3.91
N ASN A 79 -16.93 -8.79 4.87
CA ASN A 79 -15.56 -9.33 4.98
C ASN A 79 -14.74 -9.16 3.68
N THR A 80 -14.88 -8.04 2.99
CA THR A 80 -14.13 -7.79 1.74
C THR A 80 -12.68 -7.44 2.09
N GLN A 81 -11.74 -8.29 1.67
CA GLN A 81 -10.31 -8.04 1.84
C GLN A 81 -9.80 -7.11 0.73
N ILE A 82 -9.08 -6.05 1.11
CA ILE A 82 -8.53 -5.07 0.19
C ILE A 82 -7.11 -4.72 0.62
N THR A 83 -6.19 -4.73 -0.34
CA THR A 83 -4.87 -4.10 -0.20
C THR A 83 -4.88 -2.79 -0.95
N ALA A 84 -4.74 -1.67 -0.23
CA ALA A 84 -4.61 -0.35 -0.82
C ALA A 84 -3.15 0.09 -0.78
N THR A 85 -2.58 0.38 -1.93
CA THR A 85 -1.14 0.68 -2.07
C THR A 85 -0.93 2.01 -2.77
N VAL A 86 -0.08 2.85 -2.18
CA VAL A 86 0.44 4.06 -2.81
C VAL A 86 1.88 3.78 -3.23
N THR A 87 2.19 4.01 -4.50
CA THR A 87 3.54 3.87 -5.06
C THR A 87 3.91 5.17 -5.75
N GLN A 88 5.15 5.64 -5.51
CA GLN A 88 5.72 6.77 -6.24
C GLN A 88 6.63 6.28 -7.38
N PRO A 89 6.69 7.01 -8.52
CA PRO A 89 7.46 6.60 -9.68
C PRO A 89 8.96 6.56 -9.38
N GLU A 90 9.68 5.78 -10.18
CA GLU A 90 11.14 5.68 -10.16
C GLU A 90 11.69 6.43 -11.38
N ASP A 91 11.66 7.75 -11.29
CA ASP A 91 12.15 8.64 -12.33
C ASP A 91 13.49 9.24 -11.90
N GLU A 92 14.47 9.28 -12.80
CA GLU A 92 15.75 9.93 -12.55
C GLU A 92 15.53 11.42 -12.22
N GLY A 93 16.16 11.88 -11.13
CA GLY A 93 16.06 13.27 -10.68
C GLY A 93 14.80 13.61 -9.88
N VAL A 94 13.85 12.68 -9.70
CA VAL A 94 12.69 12.91 -8.82
C VAL A 94 12.99 12.37 -7.41
N PRO A 95 13.03 13.24 -6.38
CA PRO A 95 13.31 12.80 -5.03
C PRO A 95 12.18 11.89 -4.52
N THR A 96 12.57 10.84 -3.81
CA THR A 96 11.63 10.02 -3.04
C THR A 96 11.01 10.90 -1.96
N LEU A 97 9.69 10.99 -1.92
CA LEU A 97 8.99 11.71 -0.85
C LEU A 97 8.66 10.76 0.30
N THR A 98 8.44 11.34 1.47
CA THR A 98 7.79 10.64 2.58
C THR A 98 6.30 10.52 2.25
N ILE A 99 5.79 9.31 2.10
CA ILE A 99 4.39 9.07 1.71
C ILE A 99 3.63 8.31 2.79
N GLY A 100 2.33 8.56 2.88
CA GLY A 100 1.40 7.85 3.75
C GLY A 100 0.03 7.66 3.09
N LEU A 101 -0.81 6.85 3.73
CA LEU A 101 -2.16 6.57 3.25
C LEU A 101 -3.14 6.51 4.42
N LEU A 102 -4.24 7.24 4.32
CA LEU A 102 -5.35 7.19 5.27
C LEU A 102 -6.51 6.43 4.66
N LEU A 103 -7.19 5.65 5.50
CA LEU A 103 -8.55 5.19 5.29
C LEU A 103 -9.44 5.87 6.33
N VAL A 104 -10.45 6.60 5.87
CA VAL A 104 -11.40 7.29 6.75
C VAL A 104 -12.84 6.95 6.37
N SER A 105 -13.77 7.15 7.29
CA SER A 105 -15.20 7.10 6.99
C SER A 105 -15.59 8.26 6.08
N GLY A 106 -16.47 8.01 5.11
CA GLY A 106 -17.02 9.02 4.23
C GLY A 106 -18.11 9.85 4.89
N ASN A 107 -18.72 10.72 4.10
CA ASN A 107 -19.91 11.45 4.54
C ASN A 107 -21.14 10.53 4.48
N PHE A 108 -22.04 10.69 5.44
CA PHE A 108 -23.35 10.06 5.45
C PHE A 108 -24.37 10.93 4.70
N GLY A 109 -25.55 10.36 4.42
CA GLY A 109 -26.68 11.07 3.83
C GLY A 109 -26.94 10.71 2.37
N SER A 110 -27.45 11.67 1.61
CA SER A 110 -27.83 11.51 0.22
C SER A 110 -26.65 11.12 -0.68
N VAL A 111 -26.95 10.61 -1.88
CA VAL A 111 -25.91 10.27 -2.88
C VAL A 111 -25.01 11.46 -3.20
N VAL A 112 -25.55 12.69 -3.18
CA VAL A 112 -24.78 13.91 -3.41
C VAL A 112 -23.82 14.18 -2.25
N GLU A 113 -24.28 14.05 -1.00
CA GLU A 113 -23.45 14.28 0.20
C GLU A 113 -22.33 13.24 0.33
N THR A 114 -22.66 11.97 0.11
CA THR A 114 -21.67 10.87 0.15
C THR A 114 -20.58 11.00 -0.93
N ARG A 115 -20.80 11.81 -1.97
CA ARG A 115 -19.82 12.11 -3.02
C ARG A 115 -18.97 13.36 -2.75
N ARG A 116 -19.34 14.17 -1.75
CA ARG A 116 -18.57 15.37 -1.40
C ARG A 116 -17.23 14.99 -0.78
N ARG A 117 -16.25 15.87 -0.97
CA ARG A 117 -14.94 15.81 -0.32
C ARG A 117 -15.12 15.78 1.20
N LYS A 118 -14.40 14.91 1.90
CA LYS A 118 -14.28 14.91 3.35
C LYS A 118 -13.40 16.09 3.76
N LEU A 119 -13.95 17.02 4.54
CA LEU A 119 -13.27 18.27 4.92
C LEU A 119 -12.79 18.29 6.37
N TRP A 120 -13.37 17.45 7.20
CA TRP A 120 -13.08 17.33 8.62
C TRP A 120 -13.00 15.85 8.97
N LEU A 121 -12.20 15.52 9.98
CA LEU A 121 -12.00 14.17 10.47
C LEU A 121 -12.33 14.17 11.96
N GLY A 122 -13.41 13.50 12.32
CA GLY A 122 -13.84 13.35 13.70
C GLY A 122 -13.20 12.19 14.41
N ASP A 123 -13.46 12.12 15.72
CA ASP A 123 -13.06 11.00 16.54
C ASP A 123 -13.70 9.70 16.04
N GLY A 124 -12.89 8.66 15.86
CA GLY A 124 -13.34 7.36 15.34
C GLY A 124 -13.58 7.31 13.83
N GLU A 125 -13.42 8.41 13.10
CA GLU A 125 -13.54 8.42 11.64
C GLU A 125 -12.25 7.98 10.92
N LEU A 126 -11.11 8.00 11.60
CA LEU A 126 -9.87 7.40 11.11
C LEU A 126 -9.90 5.90 11.35
N LEU A 127 -10.02 5.13 10.27
CA LEU A 127 -10.20 3.68 10.34
C LEU A 127 -8.87 2.93 10.21
N ALA A 128 -7.95 3.43 9.39
CA ALA A 128 -6.61 2.89 9.26
C ALA A 128 -5.64 3.96 8.74
N HIS A 129 -4.36 3.80 9.09
CA HIS A 129 -3.31 4.73 8.71
C HIS A 129 -2.00 3.99 8.45
N ALA A 130 -1.57 3.97 7.19
CA ALA A 130 -0.19 3.62 6.88
C ALA A 130 0.68 4.82 7.23
N GLN A 131 1.39 4.70 8.36
CA GLN A 131 2.26 5.75 8.89
C GLN A 131 3.23 6.26 7.80
N PRO A 132 3.52 7.56 7.78
CA PRO A 132 4.34 8.16 6.75
C PRO A 132 5.76 7.57 6.80
N LYS A 133 6.26 7.11 5.65
CA LYS A 133 7.60 6.53 5.54
C LYS A 133 8.31 7.08 4.29
N HIS A 134 9.62 7.28 4.40
CA HIS A 134 10.48 7.65 3.28
C HIS A 134 10.80 6.40 2.45
N VAL A 135 9.82 5.94 1.67
CA VAL A 135 9.87 4.68 0.92
C VAL A 135 9.10 4.83 -0.38
N ARG A 136 9.44 4.02 -1.40
CA ARG A 136 8.75 4.03 -2.70
C ARG A 136 7.29 3.55 -2.62
N ARG A 137 6.94 2.77 -1.61
CA ARG A 137 5.62 2.16 -1.48
C ARG A 137 5.17 2.07 -0.04
N VAL A 138 3.91 2.43 0.20
CA VAL A 138 3.20 2.13 1.45
C VAL A 138 1.89 1.42 1.14
N SER A 139 1.51 0.48 2.00
CA SER A 139 0.31 -0.33 1.82
C SER A 139 -0.51 -0.41 3.10
N LEU A 140 -1.82 -0.57 2.95
CA LEU A 140 -2.77 -0.97 3.97
C LEU A 140 -3.43 -2.26 3.54
N ASP A 141 -3.41 -3.27 4.42
CA ASP A 141 -4.21 -4.47 4.28
C ASP A 141 -5.44 -4.34 5.19
N LEU A 142 -6.63 -4.44 4.60
CA LEU A 142 -7.89 -4.06 5.22
C LEU A 142 -8.90 -5.19 5.06
N LEU A 143 -9.70 -5.40 6.11
CA LEU A 143 -10.91 -6.21 6.06
C LEU A 143 -12.10 -5.28 6.28
N LEU A 144 -12.85 -4.99 5.21
CA LEU A 144 -13.92 -4.00 5.24
C LEU A 144 -15.30 -4.66 5.23
N GLN A 145 -16.24 -3.98 5.88
CA GLN A 145 -17.65 -4.33 5.87
C GLN A 145 -18.44 -3.42 4.92
N PRO A 146 -19.61 -3.85 4.43
CA PRO A 146 -20.55 -2.96 3.80
C PRO A 146 -20.93 -1.84 4.75
N SER A 147 -21.04 -0.63 4.22
CA SER A 147 -21.40 0.57 4.96
C SER A 147 -22.28 1.46 4.09
N GLU A 148 -23.23 2.15 4.72
CA GLU A 148 -24.06 3.15 4.05
C GLU A 148 -23.22 4.33 3.54
N ALA A 149 -22.29 4.81 4.37
CA ALA A 149 -21.27 5.76 3.95
C ALA A 149 -20.12 5.03 3.23
N PRO A 150 -19.60 5.59 2.12
CA PRO A 150 -18.41 5.02 1.49
C PRO A 150 -17.19 5.16 2.41
N TYR A 151 -16.18 4.34 2.19
CA TYR A 151 -14.85 4.61 2.72
C TYR A 151 -14.14 5.64 1.84
N VAL A 152 -13.20 6.39 2.41
CA VAL A 152 -12.38 7.35 1.68
C VAL A 152 -10.91 7.03 1.87
N LEU A 153 -10.24 6.74 0.75
CA LEU A 153 -8.79 6.61 0.70
C LEU A 153 -8.17 7.99 0.42
N VAL A 154 -7.22 8.39 1.25
CA VAL A 154 -6.54 9.68 1.14
C VAL A 154 -5.03 9.44 1.17
N PRO A 155 -4.39 9.34 -0.01
CA PRO A 155 -2.94 9.30 -0.09
C PRO A 155 -2.39 10.70 0.20
N TYR A 156 -1.24 10.79 0.85
CA TYR A 156 -0.60 12.07 1.06
C TYR A 156 0.93 11.94 1.02
N CYS A 157 1.60 13.06 0.75
CA CYS A 157 3.03 13.19 0.87
C CYS A 157 3.40 14.23 1.92
N ILE A 158 4.56 14.05 2.53
CA ILE A 158 5.23 15.04 3.38
C ILE A 158 6.51 15.43 2.62
N PRO A 159 6.60 16.68 2.13
CA PRO A 159 7.84 17.20 1.57
C PRO A 159 8.92 17.33 2.62
#